data_AF-A0A817SBP7-F1
#
_entry.id   AF-A0A817SBP7-F1
#
_cell.length_a   1.000
_cell.length_b   1.000
_cell.length_c   1.000
_cell.angle_alpha   90.00
_cell.angle_beta   90.00
_cell.angle_gamma   90.00
#
_symmetry.space_group_name_H-M   'P 1'
#
loop_
_entity.id
_entity.type
_entity.pdbx_description
1 polymer ?
#
loop_
_entity_poly.entity_id
_entity_poly.type
_entity_poly.pdbx_seq_one_letter_code
_entity_poly.pdbx_strand_id
1 'polypeptide(L)'
;MTPMLVGSASSVSLRSIKLFTFGCTLAFVLMIFQYEHKLRLFNSPRLMLTLPSLTLISICGVGSALVGVIYPMIVTTIDRATVLEQNTNNIIRKSQVCKSVVIFLGINHLCVKIQFQSDLHFTLTLVFFCVAFWWWFDRSSINFIFSIIVSFLLTITTEILLRSGALQYTYSDFYLKTCVPCLTFAGAILIIQLTKLLSQPVQLSSTMDISNEQEHFKND
;
A
#
# COMPACT_ATOMS: atom_id res chain seq x y z
N MET A 1 23.82 -15.99 -21.58
CA MET A 1 22.39 -16.05 -21.94
C MET A 1 21.63 -16.48 -20.70
N THR A 2 20.59 -15.71 -20.32
CA THR A 2 19.81 -15.70 -19.05
C THR A 2 19.37 -17.08 -18.50
N PRO A 3 19.08 -17.23 -17.19
CA PRO A 3 18.58 -16.19 -16.28
C PRO A 3 19.20 -16.17 -14.86
N MET A 4 19.78 -15.04 -14.47
CA MET A 4 19.70 -14.55 -13.10
C MET A 4 18.56 -13.52 -13.07
N LEU A 5 17.30 -13.91 -12.79
CA LEU A 5 16.22 -12.98 -12.39
C LEU A 5 14.86 -13.66 -12.11
N VAL A 6 14.86 -14.88 -11.61
CA VAL A 6 13.69 -15.40 -10.88
C VAL A 6 14.25 -15.84 -9.55
N GLY A 7 14.08 -15.01 -8.52
CA GLY A 7 14.23 -15.49 -7.15
C GLY A 7 13.39 -16.76 -7.04
N SER A 8 13.94 -17.83 -6.44
CA SER A 8 13.27 -19.12 -6.27
C SER A 8 11.78 -18.90 -6.00
N ALA A 9 10.88 -19.67 -6.62
CA ALA A 9 9.43 -19.49 -6.48
C ALA A 9 9.00 -19.25 -5.02
N SER A 10 9.70 -19.91 -4.08
CA SER A 10 9.63 -19.69 -2.64
C SER A 10 9.78 -18.22 -2.18
N SER A 11 10.76 -17.47 -2.69
CA SER A 11 11.00 -16.07 -2.36
C SER A 11 9.91 -15.13 -2.87
N VAL A 12 9.35 -15.40 -4.05
CA VAL A 12 8.24 -14.64 -4.61
C VAL A 12 6.96 -14.94 -3.83
N SER A 13 6.69 -16.21 -3.54
CA SER A 13 5.56 -16.63 -2.70
C SER A 13 5.63 -16.00 -1.31
N LEU A 14 6.79 -16.01 -0.65
CA LEU A 14 6.95 -15.42 0.67
C LEU A 14 6.72 -13.90 0.66
N ARG A 15 7.22 -13.20 -0.38
CA ARG A 15 6.95 -11.77 -0.57
C ARG A 15 5.45 -11.51 -0.73
N SER A 16 4.78 -12.26 -1.60
CA SER A 16 3.34 -12.13 -1.83
C SER A 16 2.52 -12.38 -0.57
N ILE A 17 2.89 -13.37 0.25
CA ILE A 17 2.22 -13.64 1.54
C ILE A 17 2.39 -12.46 2.49
N LYS A 18 3.59 -11.89 2.62
CA LYS A 18 3.84 -10.71 3.47
C LYS A 18 3.00 -9.51 3.03
N LEU A 19 2.93 -9.26 1.72
CA LEU A 19 2.11 -8.18 1.14
C LEU A 19 0.61 -8.43 1.31
N PHE A 20 0.16 -9.67 1.15
CA PHE A 20 -1.23 -10.06 1.39
C PHE A 20 -1.64 -9.82 2.84
N THR A 21 -0.86 -10.33 3.80
CA THR A 21 -1.14 -10.16 5.23
C THR A 21 -1.12 -8.68 5.61
N PHE A 22 -0.16 -7.90 5.09
CA PHE A 22 -0.10 -6.46 5.32
C PHE A 22 -1.33 -5.73 4.75
N GLY A 23 -1.73 -6.06 3.51
CA GLY A 23 -2.91 -5.48 2.87
C GLY A 23 -4.21 -5.77 3.64
N CYS A 24 -4.40 -7.02 4.06
CA CYS A 24 -5.55 -7.40 4.90
C CYS A 24 -5.55 -6.66 6.25
N THR A 25 -4.38 -6.53 6.88
CA THR A 25 -4.25 -5.82 8.17
C THR A 25 -4.57 -4.34 8.01
N LEU A 26 -4.04 -3.70 6.96
CA LEU A 26 -4.30 -2.31 6.67
C LEU A 26 -5.79 -2.07 6.40
N ALA A 27 -6.42 -2.89 5.53
CA ALA A 27 -7.85 -2.83 5.25
C ALA A 27 -8.71 -2.97 6.52
N PHE A 28 -8.33 -3.91 7.40
CA PHE A 28 -8.99 -4.09 8.68
C PHE A 28 -8.88 -2.85 9.59
N VAL A 29 -7.69 -2.26 9.72
CA VAL A 29 -7.49 -1.02 10.50
C VAL A 29 -8.32 0.14 9.92
N LEU A 30 -8.37 0.28 8.59
CA LEU A 30 -9.19 1.31 7.94
C LEU A 30 -10.68 1.10 8.25
N MET A 31 -11.16 -0.14 8.22
CA MET A 31 -12.54 -0.47 8.59
C MET A 31 -12.86 -0.11 10.04
N ILE A 32 -11.95 -0.37 10.99
CA ILE A 32 -12.14 0.02 12.41
C ILE A 32 -12.23 1.55 12.53
N PHE A 33 -11.33 2.30 11.88
CA PHE A 33 -11.40 3.76 11.93
C PHE A 33 -12.68 4.33 11.32
N GLN A 34 -13.16 3.69 10.25
CA GLN A 34 -14.42 4.05 9.63
C GLN A 34 -15.59 3.76 10.58
N TYR A 35 -15.58 2.62 11.27
CA TYR A 35 -16.60 2.23 12.26
C TYR A 35 -16.71 3.23 13.43
N GLU A 36 -15.59 3.57 14.06
CA GLU A 36 -15.54 4.42 15.27
C GLU A 36 -16.01 5.86 14.99
N HIS A 37 -15.73 6.42 13.81
CA HIS A 37 -15.93 7.84 13.51
C HIS A 37 -17.20 8.19 12.71
N LYS A 38 -18.27 7.38 12.83
CA LYS A 38 -19.63 7.60 12.26
C LYS A 38 -19.92 7.04 10.87
N LEU A 39 -19.09 6.18 10.27
CA LEU A 39 -19.63 5.34 9.19
C LEU A 39 -20.52 4.26 9.83
N ARG A 40 -21.84 4.48 9.79
CA ARG A 40 -22.83 3.40 9.81
C ARG A 40 -22.70 2.56 8.52
N LEU A 41 -21.50 2.06 8.22
CA LEU A 41 -21.21 1.06 7.19
C LEU A 41 -21.99 -0.23 7.46
N PHE A 42 -22.30 -0.47 8.74
CA PHE A 42 -22.93 -1.66 9.23
C PHE A 42 -24.02 -1.26 10.23
N ASN A 43 -25.28 -1.36 9.81
CA ASN A 43 -26.48 -1.05 10.61
C ASN A 43 -26.63 -1.96 11.87
N SER A 44 -25.63 -2.80 12.18
CA SER A 44 -25.58 -3.65 13.38
C SER A 44 -24.14 -4.11 13.68
N PRO A 45 -23.76 -4.28 14.96
CA PRO A 45 -22.43 -4.74 15.36
C PRO A 45 -22.08 -6.16 14.87
N ARG A 46 -23.07 -6.92 14.37
CA ARG A 46 -22.88 -8.25 13.77
C ARG A 46 -22.45 -8.20 12.30
N LEU A 47 -22.56 -7.03 11.65
CA LEU A 47 -22.23 -6.86 10.24
C LEU A 47 -20.74 -6.51 9.99
N MET A 48 -19.96 -6.20 11.02
CA MET A 48 -18.51 -5.96 10.89
C MET A 48 -17.74 -7.23 10.46
N LEU A 49 -18.36 -8.41 10.60
CA LEU A 49 -17.83 -9.71 10.18
C LEU A 49 -18.74 -10.42 9.15
N THR A 50 -19.64 -9.71 8.47
CA THR A 50 -20.46 -10.34 7.44
C THR A 50 -19.67 -10.54 6.15
N LEU A 51 -20.06 -11.57 5.40
CA LEU A 51 -19.53 -11.92 4.07
C LEU A 51 -19.06 -10.71 3.22
N PRO A 52 -19.85 -9.63 3.02
CA PRO A 52 -19.41 -8.49 2.21
C PRO A 52 -18.25 -7.67 2.78
N SER A 53 -18.10 -7.57 4.11
CA SER A 53 -16.95 -6.92 4.74
C SER A 53 -15.65 -7.72 4.49
N LEU A 54 -15.73 -9.05 4.60
CA LEU A 54 -14.61 -9.95 4.30
C LEU A 54 -14.25 -9.91 2.81
N THR A 55 -15.22 -9.77 1.91
CA THR A 55 -14.97 -9.61 0.47
C THR A 55 -14.11 -8.38 0.19
N LEU A 56 -14.38 -7.24 0.84
CA LEU A 56 -13.60 -6.03 0.65
C LEU A 56 -12.16 -6.16 1.20
N ILE A 57 -12.01 -6.77 2.38
CA ILE A 57 -10.69 -7.07 2.97
C ILE A 57 -9.88 -8.00 2.05
N SER A 58 -10.54 -9.04 1.52
CA SER A 58 -9.95 -9.99 0.60
C SER A 58 -9.50 -9.32 -0.71
N ILE A 59 -10.34 -8.46 -1.30
CA ILE A 59 -9.99 -7.69 -2.51
C ILE A 59 -8.75 -6.83 -2.27
N CYS A 60 -8.65 -6.16 -1.12
CA CYS A 60 -7.48 -5.34 -0.78
C CYS A 60 -6.20 -6.19 -0.58
N GLY A 61 -6.32 -7.33 0.10
CA GLY A 61 -5.22 -8.28 0.28
C GLY A 61 -4.73 -8.86 -1.04
N VAL A 62 -5.64 -9.34 -1.89
CA VAL A 62 -5.34 -9.88 -3.23
C VAL A 62 -4.74 -8.79 -4.12
N GLY A 63 -5.31 -7.58 -4.12
CA GLY A 63 -4.78 -6.45 -4.86
C GLY A 63 -3.35 -6.10 -4.44
N SER A 64 -3.06 -6.13 -3.14
CA SER A 64 -1.72 -5.87 -2.60
C SER A 64 -0.71 -6.94 -3.03
N ALA A 65 -1.10 -8.22 -2.98
CA ALA A 65 -0.27 -9.32 -3.46
C ALA A 65 -0.01 -9.24 -4.97
N LEU A 66 -1.04 -8.89 -5.75
CA LEU A 66 -0.96 -8.75 -7.19
C LEU A 66 0.00 -7.61 -7.59
N VAL A 67 -0.12 -6.45 -6.95
CA VAL A 67 0.84 -5.34 -7.13
C VAL A 67 2.26 -5.79 -6.77
N GLY A 68 2.43 -6.55 -5.68
CA GLY A 68 3.71 -7.10 -5.26
C GLY A 68 4.37 -8.09 -6.24
N VAL A 69 3.58 -8.69 -7.14
CA VAL A 69 4.07 -9.56 -8.22
C VAL A 69 4.27 -8.79 -9.52
N ILE A 70 3.30 -7.96 -9.92
CA ILE A 70 3.31 -7.24 -11.20
C ILE A 70 4.38 -6.13 -11.21
N TYR A 71 4.46 -5.34 -10.13
CA TYR A 71 5.36 -4.20 -10.05
C TYR A 71 6.84 -4.54 -10.36
N PRO A 72 7.46 -5.55 -9.73
CA PRO A 72 8.84 -5.91 -10.02
C PRO A 72 9.02 -6.40 -11.45
N MET A 73 8.03 -7.06 -12.08
CA MET A 73 8.11 -7.50 -13.49
C MET A 73 8.16 -6.30 -14.45
N ILE A 74 7.38 -5.26 -14.17
CA ILE A 74 7.37 -4.01 -14.94
C ILE A 74 8.72 -3.29 -14.77
N VAL A 75 9.20 -3.16 -13.53
CA VAL A 75 10.46 -2.47 -13.26
C VAL A 75 11.66 -3.21 -13.83
N THR A 76 11.72 -4.55 -13.76
CA THR A 76 12.82 -5.32 -14.38
C THR A 76 12.85 -5.20 -15.90
N THR A 77 11.70 -4.92 -16.52
CA THR A 77 11.62 -4.70 -17.97
C THR A 77 12.14 -3.30 -18.35
N ILE A 78 11.95 -2.32 -17.47
CA ILE A 78 12.30 -0.91 -17.69
C ILE A 78 13.74 -0.60 -17.22
N ASP A 79 14.21 -1.25 -16.16
CA ASP A 79 15.48 -0.95 -15.51
C ASP A 79 16.53 -2.02 -15.82
N ARG A 80 17.13 -1.89 -17.00
CA ARG A 80 18.42 -2.50 -17.35
C ARG A 80 19.59 -1.54 -17.09
N ALA A 81 19.38 -0.43 -16.37
CA ALA A 81 20.32 0.71 -16.38
C ALA A 81 20.76 1.26 -15.01
N THR A 82 20.14 0.92 -13.88
CA THR A 82 20.53 1.53 -12.59
C THR A 82 20.76 0.52 -11.46
N VAL A 83 21.73 -0.36 -11.66
CA VAL A 83 22.17 -1.36 -10.66
C VAL A 83 23.07 -0.78 -9.54
N LEU A 84 23.56 0.47 -9.62
CA LEU A 84 24.75 0.85 -8.85
C LEU A 84 24.56 1.95 -7.78
N GLU A 85 23.53 1.90 -6.93
CA GLU A 85 23.54 2.75 -5.71
C GLU A 85 22.69 2.22 -4.54
N GLN A 86 22.67 0.89 -4.35
CA GLN A 86 21.63 0.24 -3.55
C GLN A 86 22.07 -0.39 -2.21
N ASN A 87 23.19 0.03 -1.60
CA ASN A 87 23.67 -0.62 -0.36
C ASN A 87 23.72 0.22 0.93
N THR A 88 23.40 1.52 0.91
CA THR A 88 23.53 2.37 2.13
C THR A 88 22.21 2.73 2.81
N ASN A 89 21.03 2.35 2.27
CA ASN A 89 19.76 3.01 2.62
C ASN A 89 18.66 2.10 3.21
N ASN A 90 18.98 0.96 3.82
CA ASN A 90 17.94 0.05 4.33
C ASN A 90 17.19 0.61 5.56
N ILE A 91 17.89 1.27 6.48
CA ILE A 91 17.27 1.92 7.66
C ILE A 91 16.43 3.12 7.22
N ILE A 92 16.97 3.95 6.32
CA ILE A 92 16.28 5.13 5.78
C ILE A 92 15.02 4.70 5.03
N ARG A 93 15.06 3.64 4.22
CA ARG A 93 13.90 3.12 3.49
C ARG A 93 12.81 2.55 4.40
N LYS A 94 13.17 1.81 5.45
CA LYS A 94 12.18 1.35 6.45
C LYS A 94 11.49 2.52 7.13
N SER A 95 12.24 3.56 7.52
CA SER A 95 11.69 4.78 8.09
C SER A 95 10.72 5.49 7.13
N GLN A 96 11.04 5.54 5.84
CA GLN A 96 10.15 6.13 4.82
C GLN A 96 8.84 5.34 4.67
N VAL A 97 8.89 4.00 4.69
CA VAL A 97 7.67 3.17 4.66
C VAL A 97 6.82 3.39 5.92
N CYS A 98 7.42 3.46 7.10
CA CYS A 98 6.67 3.75 8.32
C CYS A 98 6.00 5.13 8.27
N LYS A 99 6.71 6.16 7.77
CA LYS A 99 6.16 7.50 7.58
C LYS A 99 5.00 7.50 6.58
N SER A 100 5.11 6.75 5.48
CA SER A 100 4.04 6.65 4.48
C SER A 100 2.81 5.95 5.04
N VAL A 101 2.97 4.92 5.89
CA VAL A 101 1.84 4.30 6.64
C VAL A 101 1.14 5.31 7.52
N VAL A 102 1.88 6.08 8.32
CA VAL A 102 1.28 7.08 9.25
C VAL A 102 0.50 8.14 8.47
N ILE A 103 1.08 8.68 7.40
CA ILE A 103 0.39 9.69 6.58
C ILE A 103 -0.83 9.09 5.88
N PHE A 104 -0.75 7.86 5.38
CA PHE A 104 -1.89 7.15 4.80
C PHE A 104 -3.05 6.99 5.80
N LEU A 105 -2.76 6.56 7.02
CA LEU A 105 -3.75 6.48 8.09
C LEU A 105 -4.31 7.87 8.45
N GLY A 106 -3.47 8.91 8.41
CA GLY A 106 -3.87 10.31 8.57
C GLY A 106 -4.86 10.77 7.49
N ILE A 107 -4.62 10.42 6.21
CA ILE A 107 -5.55 10.72 5.10
C ILE A 107 -6.87 9.96 5.31
N ASN A 108 -6.83 8.69 5.72
CA ASN A 108 -8.06 7.95 6.04
C ASN A 108 -8.84 8.59 7.19
N HIS A 109 -8.15 8.97 8.26
CA HIS A 109 -8.78 9.65 9.38
C HIS A 109 -9.34 11.03 8.98
N LEU A 110 -8.63 11.77 8.11
CA LEU A 110 -9.09 13.04 7.54
C LEU A 110 -10.40 12.86 6.79
N CYS A 111 -10.50 11.82 5.95
CA CYS A 111 -11.73 11.48 5.26
C CYS A 111 -12.86 11.30 6.28
N VAL A 112 -12.72 10.39 7.26
CA VAL A 112 -13.86 10.04 8.13
C VAL A 112 -14.25 11.18 9.07
N LYS A 113 -13.28 11.97 9.54
CA LYS A 113 -13.52 12.96 10.60
C LYS A 113 -13.88 14.35 10.10
N ILE A 114 -13.34 14.80 8.96
CA ILE A 114 -13.50 16.19 8.55
C ILE A 114 -14.71 16.35 7.62
N GLN A 115 -15.77 16.93 8.17
CA GLN A 115 -16.89 17.43 7.38
C GLN A 115 -16.60 18.85 6.94
N PHE A 116 -16.19 19.01 5.69
CA PHE A 116 -16.10 20.34 5.09
C PHE A 116 -17.50 20.83 4.71
N GLN A 117 -17.71 22.14 4.86
CA GLN A 117 -18.96 22.79 4.47
C GLN A 117 -19.15 22.87 2.95
N SER A 118 -18.07 22.68 2.18
CA SER A 118 -18.08 22.73 0.72
C SER A 118 -17.29 21.56 0.13
N ASP A 119 -17.94 20.85 -0.78
CA ASP A 119 -17.46 19.69 -1.53
C ASP A 119 -16.16 19.97 -2.32
N LEU A 120 -16.01 21.21 -2.80
CA LEU A 120 -14.84 21.64 -3.56
C LEU A 120 -13.60 21.72 -2.67
N HIS A 121 -13.72 22.33 -1.49
CA HIS A 121 -12.61 22.45 -0.53
C HIS A 121 -12.13 21.08 -0.05
N PHE A 122 -13.06 20.14 0.13
CA PHE A 122 -12.73 18.77 0.49
C PHE A 122 -11.89 18.07 -0.60
N THR A 123 -12.37 18.13 -1.84
CA THR A 123 -11.70 17.48 -2.98
C THR A 123 -10.31 18.07 -3.22
N LEU A 124 -10.17 19.40 -3.19
CA LEU A 124 -8.87 20.07 -3.33
C LEU A 124 -7.88 19.66 -2.25
N THR A 125 -8.34 19.60 -0.99
CA THR A 125 -7.50 19.17 0.14
C THR A 125 -6.99 17.75 -0.09
N LEU A 126 -7.87 16.85 -0.52
CA LEU A 126 -7.54 15.45 -0.75
C LEU A 126 -6.57 15.28 -1.93
N VAL A 127 -6.78 16.02 -3.03
CA VAL A 127 -5.86 16.07 -4.17
C VAL A 127 -4.49 16.58 -3.74
N PHE A 128 -4.45 17.65 -2.93
CA PHE A 128 -3.21 18.18 -2.39
C PHE A 128 -2.45 17.13 -1.57
N PHE A 129 -3.13 16.40 -0.67
CA PHE A 129 -2.51 15.30 0.08
C PHE A 129 -2.01 14.18 -0.81
N CYS A 130 -2.79 13.78 -1.82
CA CYS A 130 -2.40 12.75 -2.78
C CYS A 130 -1.13 13.16 -3.58
N VAL A 131 -1.04 14.43 -4.03
CA VAL A 131 0.15 14.98 -4.71
C VAL A 131 1.34 15.11 -3.77
N ALA A 132 1.13 15.60 -2.55
CA ALA A 132 2.16 15.72 -1.53
C ALA A 132 2.73 14.33 -1.16
N PHE A 133 1.86 13.33 -1.03
CA PHE A 133 2.24 11.95 -0.74
C PHE A 133 3.13 11.36 -1.83
N TRP A 134 2.75 11.57 -3.09
CA TRP A 134 3.59 11.19 -4.23
C TRP A 134 4.93 11.92 -4.21
N TRP A 135 4.94 13.24 -4.05
CA TRP A 135 6.15 14.05 -4.07
C TRP A 135 7.14 13.69 -2.95
N TRP A 136 6.64 13.44 -1.73
CA TRP A 136 7.51 13.19 -0.57
C TRP A 136 8.15 11.81 -0.57
N PHE A 137 7.41 10.78 -1.00
CA PHE A 137 7.84 9.40 -0.84
C PHE A 137 8.26 8.73 -2.14
N ASP A 138 7.71 9.18 -3.28
CA ASP A 138 7.88 8.49 -4.54
C ASP A 138 7.99 9.46 -5.69
N ARG A 139 9.13 10.14 -5.83
CA ARG A 139 9.43 11.08 -6.92
C ARG A 139 9.41 10.46 -8.33
N SER A 140 9.05 9.18 -8.45
CA SER A 140 9.06 8.42 -9.69
C SER A 140 7.73 8.53 -10.45
N SER A 141 7.79 8.99 -11.71
CA SER A 141 6.62 9.10 -12.59
C SER A 141 6.02 7.74 -12.97
N ILE A 142 6.81 6.68 -13.06
CA ILE A 142 6.27 5.33 -13.38
C ILE A 142 5.39 4.81 -12.25
N ASN A 143 5.77 5.06 -10.99
CA ASN A 143 4.99 4.65 -9.84
C ASN A 143 3.71 5.47 -9.70
N PHE A 144 3.75 6.74 -10.09
CA PHE A 144 2.56 7.60 -10.16
C PHE A 144 1.52 7.00 -11.11
N ILE A 145 1.91 6.75 -12.36
CA ILE A 145 1.02 6.25 -13.40
C ILE A 145 0.50 4.86 -13.03
N PHE A 146 1.37 3.98 -12.53
CA PHE A 146 0.96 2.65 -12.09
C PHE A 146 -0.06 2.73 -10.94
N SER A 147 0.14 3.63 -9.99
CA SER A 147 -0.81 3.82 -8.87
C SER A 147 -2.15 4.36 -9.36
N ILE A 148 -2.18 5.28 -10.33
CA ILE A 148 -3.43 5.76 -10.95
C ILE A 148 -4.21 4.59 -11.56
N ILE A 149 -3.54 3.74 -12.35
CA ILE A 149 -4.18 2.60 -13.02
C ILE A 149 -4.77 1.63 -11.99
N VAL A 150 -4.00 1.26 -10.95
CA VAL A 150 -4.46 0.36 -9.88
C VAL A 150 -5.65 0.97 -9.14
N SER A 151 -5.60 2.26 -8.83
CA SER A 151 -6.68 2.95 -8.11
C SER A 151 -7.96 3.01 -8.92
N PHE A 152 -7.84 3.26 -10.22
CA PHE A 152 -8.98 3.27 -11.13
C PHE A 152 -9.65 1.89 -11.21
N LEU A 153 -8.86 0.82 -11.37
CA LEU A 153 -9.36 -0.56 -11.37
C LEU A 153 -10.04 -0.94 -10.05
N LEU A 154 -9.44 -0.56 -8.92
CA LEU A 154 -9.95 -0.87 -7.60
C LEU A 154 -11.24 -0.07 -7.29
N THR A 155 -11.31 1.17 -7.75
CA THR A 155 -12.52 2.00 -7.65
C THR A 155 -13.65 1.42 -8.49
N ILE A 156 -13.39 1.01 -9.73
CA ILE A 156 -14.39 0.33 -10.58
C ILE A 156 -14.89 -0.95 -9.90
N THR A 157 -13.98 -1.77 -9.37
CA THR A 157 -14.33 -3.01 -8.67
C THR A 157 -15.23 -2.72 -7.46
N THR A 158 -14.90 -1.67 -6.71
CA THR A 158 -15.69 -1.23 -5.56
C THR A 158 -17.08 -0.76 -6.00
N GLU A 159 -17.17 0.07 -7.03
CA GLU A 159 -18.44 0.55 -7.61
C GLU A 159 -19.33 -0.60 -8.12
N ILE A 160 -18.76 -1.61 -8.77
CA ILE A 160 -19.51 -2.82 -9.18
C ILE A 160 -20.06 -3.54 -7.95
N LEU A 161 -19.25 -3.65 -6.90
CA LEU A 161 -19.65 -4.32 -5.66
C LEU A 161 -20.75 -3.55 -4.91
N LEU A 162 -20.71 -2.22 -4.92
CA LEU A 162 -21.82 -1.37 -4.44
C LEU A 162 -23.10 -1.60 -5.24
N ARG A 163 -23.01 -1.59 -6.58
CA ARG A 163 -24.19 -1.79 -7.45
C ARG A 163 -24.78 -3.19 -7.34
N SER A 164 -23.96 -4.19 -7.05
CA SER A 164 -24.42 -5.57 -6.81
C SER A 164 -25.19 -5.73 -5.48
N GLY A 165 -25.23 -4.70 -4.62
CA GLY A 165 -25.88 -4.74 -3.32
C GLY A 165 -25.09 -5.49 -2.24
N ALA A 166 -23.90 -6.00 -2.58
CA ALA A 166 -23.02 -6.64 -1.62
C ALA A 166 -22.49 -5.65 -0.58
N LEU A 167 -22.15 -4.41 -0.99
CA LEU A 167 -21.75 -3.34 -0.07
C LEU A 167 -22.84 -2.27 0.01
N GLN A 168 -23.36 -2.03 1.22
CA GLN A 168 -24.30 -0.92 1.48
C GLN A 168 -23.56 0.20 2.20
N TYR A 169 -23.44 1.36 1.56
CA TYR A 169 -22.88 2.57 2.17
C TYR A 169 -24.01 3.56 2.45
N THR A 170 -24.16 3.99 3.71
CA THR A 170 -25.17 4.98 4.14
C THR A 170 -24.60 6.40 4.21
N TYR A 171 -23.75 6.79 3.26
CA TYR A 171 -23.12 8.13 3.23
C TYR A 171 -23.44 8.85 1.92
N SER A 172 -23.26 10.18 1.89
CA SER A 172 -23.43 10.98 0.67
C SER A 172 -22.54 10.43 -0.45
N ASP A 173 -23.15 10.08 -1.58
CA ASP A 173 -22.48 9.52 -2.76
C ASP A 173 -21.23 10.31 -3.16
N PHE A 174 -21.24 11.63 -2.93
CA PHE A 174 -20.12 12.51 -3.25
C PHE A 174 -18.87 12.20 -2.41
N TYR A 175 -19.04 11.99 -1.10
CA TYR A 175 -17.92 11.75 -0.19
C TYR A 175 -17.22 10.42 -0.52
N LEU A 176 -18.00 9.38 -0.83
CA LEU A 176 -17.45 8.08 -1.19
C LEU A 176 -16.69 8.14 -2.52
N LYS A 177 -17.26 8.81 -3.52
CA LYS A 177 -16.67 9.00 -4.86
C LYS A 177 -15.34 9.77 -4.83
N THR A 178 -15.13 10.62 -3.82
CA THR A 178 -13.88 11.40 -3.68
C THR A 178 -12.85 10.68 -2.79
N CYS A 179 -13.28 10.08 -1.67
CA CYS A 179 -12.37 9.44 -0.73
C CYS A 179 -11.78 8.14 -1.24
N VAL A 180 -12.62 7.27 -1.81
CA VAL A 180 -12.21 5.94 -2.28
C VAL A 180 -11.07 6.01 -3.29
N PRO A 181 -11.12 6.84 -4.35
CA PRO A 181 -10.00 6.92 -5.29
C PRO A 181 -8.72 7.49 -4.68
N CYS A 182 -8.76 8.47 -3.78
CA CYS A 182 -7.51 8.96 -3.16
C CYS A 182 -6.94 7.97 -2.14
N LEU A 183 -7.78 7.27 -1.37
CA LEU A 183 -7.30 6.23 -0.45
C LEU A 183 -6.70 5.05 -1.21
N THR A 184 -7.35 4.60 -2.28
CA THR A 184 -6.79 3.53 -3.12
C THR A 184 -5.49 3.95 -3.80
N PHE A 185 -5.36 5.22 -4.19
CA PHE A 185 -4.13 5.79 -4.73
C PHE A 185 -2.98 5.87 -3.74
N ALA A 186 -3.21 6.44 -2.57
CA ALA A 186 -2.19 6.51 -1.53
C ALA A 186 -1.81 5.09 -1.04
N GLY A 187 -2.78 4.18 -0.95
CA GLY A 187 -2.55 2.77 -0.63
C GLY A 187 -1.70 2.05 -1.69
N ALA A 188 -1.95 2.28 -2.97
CA ALA A 188 -1.17 1.68 -4.06
C ALA A 188 0.30 2.11 -3.99
N ILE A 189 0.59 3.40 -3.81
CA ILE A 189 1.95 3.92 -3.63
C ILE A 189 2.65 3.26 -2.44
N LEU A 190 1.94 3.11 -1.32
CA LEU A 190 2.46 2.48 -0.12
C LEU A 190 2.84 1.01 -0.32
N ILE A 191 1.98 0.24 -0.98
CA ILE A 191 2.22 -1.17 -1.33
C ILE A 191 3.41 -1.30 -2.29
N ILE A 192 3.57 -0.37 -3.25
CA ILE A 192 4.73 -0.34 -4.14
C ILE A 192 6.02 -0.11 -3.36
N GLN A 193 6.04 0.83 -2.41
CA GLN A 193 7.20 1.06 -1.55
C GLN A 193 7.55 -0.15 -0.70
N LEU A 194 6.55 -0.82 -0.14
CA LEU A 194 6.74 -2.05 0.61
C LEU A 194 7.26 -3.18 -0.29
N THR A 195 6.76 -3.27 -1.53
CA THR A 195 7.23 -4.23 -2.53
C THR A 195 8.70 -4.00 -2.86
N LYS A 196 9.12 -2.75 -3.05
CA LYS A 196 10.55 -2.41 -3.24
C LYS A 196 11.39 -2.84 -2.06
N LEU A 197 10.93 -2.55 -0.83
CA LEU A 197 11.63 -2.94 0.40
C LEU A 197 11.81 -4.46 0.52
N LEU A 198 10.79 -5.23 0.14
CA LEU A 198 10.79 -6.70 0.23
C LEU A 198 11.49 -7.39 -0.95
N SER A 199 11.66 -6.71 -2.09
CA SER A 199 12.28 -7.28 -3.29
C SER A 199 13.80 -7.18 -3.29
N GLN A 200 14.38 -6.45 -2.34
CA GLN A 200 15.83 -6.40 -2.21
C GLN A 200 16.36 -7.75 -1.74
N PRO A 201 17.43 -8.28 -2.37
CA PRO A 201 18.07 -9.50 -1.91
C PRO A 201 18.53 -9.29 -0.47
N VAL A 202 18.24 -10.28 0.38
CA VAL A 202 18.72 -10.36 1.77
C VAL A 202 20.25 -10.49 1.72
N GLN A 203 20.95 -9.37 1.62
CA GLN A 203 22.40 -9.27 1.85
C GLN A 203 22.69 -8.99 3.34
N LEU A 204 21.68 -9.04 4.21
CA LEU A 204 21.80 -8.82 5.64
C LEU A 204 22.02 -10.14 6.41
N SER A 205 22.88 -11.01 5.87
CA SER A 205 23.41 -12.18 6.59
C SER A 205 24.95 -12.17 6.63
N SER A 206 25.63 -11.44 5.74
CA SER A 206 27.10 -11.41 5.70
C SER A 206 27.72 -10.27 6.49
N THR A 207 26.96 -9.25 6.88
CA THR A 207 27.49 -8.13 7.67
C THR A 207 27.56 -8.40 9.17
N MET A 208 26.84 -9.40 9.68
CA MET A 208 27.03 -9.87 11.07
C MET A 208 28.24 -10.81 11.20
N ASP A 209 28.59 -11.56 10.16
CA ASP A 209 29.81 -12.39 10.18
C ASP A 209 31.09 -11.55 10.12
N ILE A 210 31.12 -10.49 9.29
CA ILE A 210 32.31 -9.60 9.21
C ILE A 210 32.50 -8.80 10.50
N SER A 211 31.43 -8.48 11.22
CA SER A 211 31.52 -7.77 12.52
C SER A 211 32.12 -8.67 13.61
N ASN A 212 31.76 -9.95 13.63
CA ASN A 212 32.29 -10.93 14.59
C ASN A 212 33.73 -11.35 14.27
N GLU A 213 34.12 -11.41 12.99
CA GLU A 213 35.50 -11.73 12.60
C GLU A 213 36.48 -10.57 12.93
N GLN A 214 36.03 -9.31 12.88
CA GLN A 214 36.88 -8.18 13.24
C GLN A 214 37.04 -7.94 14.75
N GLU A 215 36.10 -8.38 15.59
CA GLU A 215 36.31 -8.39 17.04
C GLU A 215 37.26 -9.50 17.49
N HIS A 216 37.28 -10.64 16.80
CA HIS A 216 38.19 -11.74 17.14
C HIS A 216 39.65 -11.45 16.78
N PHE A 217 39.91 -10.67 15.73
CA PHE A 217 41.27 -10.28 15.33
C PHE A 217 41.87 -9.11 16.13
N LYS A 218 41.08 -8.47 17.00
CA LYS A 218 41.53 -7.34 17.82
C LYS A 218 41.88 -7.76 19.26
N ASN A 219 41.60 -9.01 19.63
CA ASN A 219 41.83 -9.57 20.96
C ASN A 219 42.93 -10.64 21.01
N ASP A 220 43.63 -10.88 19.90
CA ASP A 220 44.90 -11.63 19.82
C ASP A 220 46.05 -10.66 19.51
#